data_AF-A0A6S5JSX8-F1
#
_entry.id   AF-A0A6S5JSX8-F1
#
_cell.length_a   1.000
_cell.length_b   1.000
_cell.length_c   1.000
_cell.angle_alpha   90.00
_cell.angle_beta   90.00
_cell.angle_gamma   90.00
#
_symmetry.space_group_name_H-M   'P 1'
#
loop_
_entity.id
_entity.type
_entity.pdbx_description
1 polymer ?
#
loop_
_entity_poly.entity_id
_entity_poly.type
_entity_poly.pdbx_seq_one_letter_code
_entity_poly.pdbx_strand_id
1 'polypeptide(L)'
;MACKCFSEVKERMEARIKEALGDSIHSMDECDFGSRVWVLAEGDYCQVMLPFNVRYRKRKKNGDPEQRLTNSDTKIAINYCPFCGTKFEGKAA
;
A
#
# COMPACT_ATOMS: atom_id res chain seq x y z
N MET A 1 -6.15 21.72 0.34
CA MET A 1 -6.29 21.23 -1.04
C MET A 1 -5.98 19.74 -1.00
N ALA A 2 -6.89 18.87 -1.43
CA ALA A 2 -6.69 17.43 -1.31
C ALA A 2 -5.51 16.97 -2.18
N CYS A 3 -4.67 16.08 -1.65
CA CYS A 3 -3.52 15.53 -2.37
C CYS A 3 -3.97 14.71 -3.60
N LYS A 4 -3.36 14.95 -4.78
CA LYS A 4 -3.67 14.24 -6.04
C LYS A 4 -2.58 13.26 -6.51
N CYS A 5 -1.46 13.17 -5.79
CA CYS A 5 -0.29 12.44 -6.27
C CYS A 5 -0.54 10.95 -6.54
N PHE A 6 -1.44 10.30 -5.80
CA PHE A 6 -1.76 8.89 -6.06
C PHE A 6 -2.40 8.70 -7.45
N SER A 7 -3.36 9.54 -7.83
CA SER A 7 -3.96 9.49 -9.17
C SER A 7 -2.93 9.80 -10.26
N GLU A 8 -2.13 10.85 -10.07
CA GLU A 8 -1.10 11.24 -11.06
C GLU A 8 -0.01 10.18 -11.22
N VAL A 9 0.45 9.56 -10.13
CA VAL A 9 1.44 8.48 -10.19
C VAL A 9 0.84 7.24 -10.85
N LYS A 10 -0.43 6.91 -10.57
CA LYS A 10 -1.12 5.81 -11.25
C LYS A 10 -1.13 6.01 -12.76
N GLU A 11 -1.57 7.17 -13.24
CA GLU A 11 -1.62 7.49 -14.67
C GLU A 11 -0.24 7.39 -15.34
N ARG A 12 0.80 7.93 -14.67
CA ARG A 12 2.19 7.83 -15.16
C ARG A 12 2.68 6.39 -15.20
N MET A 13 2.37 5.59 -14.17
CA MET A 13 2.75 4.18 -14.12
C MET A 13 2.06 3.36 -15.20
N GLU A 14 0.75 3.56 -15.41
CA GLU A 14 0.01 2.91 -16.49
C GLU A 14 0.62 3.21 -17.86
N ALA A 15 0.96 4.48 -18.13
CA ALA A 15 1.60 4.87 -19.38
C ALA A 15 2.95 4.16 -19.58
N ARG A 16 3.79 4.12 -18.53
CA ARG A 16 5.10 3.46 -18.58
C ARG A 16 5.00 1.94 -18.71
N ILE A 17 4.01 1.31 -18.09
CA ILE A 17 3.78 -0.14 -18.20
C ILE A 17 3.31 -0.49 -19.62
N LYS A 18 2.41 0.30 -20.20
CA LYS A 18 1.96 0.13 -21.60
C LYS A 18 3.13 0.28 -22.58
N GLU A 19 3.99 1.28 -22.37
CA GLU A 19 5.20 1.47 -23.18
C GLU A 19 6.17 0.29 -23.05
N ALA A 20 6.41 -0.20 -21.83
CA ALA A 20 7.37 -1.27 -21.57
C ALA A 20 6.91 -2.64 -22.07
N LEU A 21 5.61 -2.95 -21.97
CA LEU A 21 5.07 -4.24 -22.39
C LEU A 21 4.66 -4.25 -23.87
N GLY A 22 4.34 -3.10 -24.46
CA GLY A 22 4.02 -2.93 -25.88
C GLY A 22 2.95 -3.90 -26.36
N ASP A 23 3.21 -4.53 -27.51
CA ASP A 23 2.28 -5.48 -28.17
C ASP A 23 2.08 -6.79 -27.39
N SER A 24 2.79 -6.99 -26.28
CA SER A 24 2.60 -8.18 -25.41
C SER A 24 1.29 -8.13 -24.63
N ILE A 25 0.63 -6.97 -24.54
CA ILE A 25 -0.64 -6.80 -23.81
C ILE A 25 -1.81 -6.99 -24.79
N HIS A 26 -2.59 -8.05 -24.58
CA HIS A 26 -3.92 -8.17 -25.21
C HIS A 26 -4.98 -7.33 -24.49
N SER A 27 -4.99 -7.36 -23.15
CA SER A 27 -5.85 -6.54 -22.28
C SER A 27 -5.19 -6.35 -20.91
N MET A 28 -5.52 -5.26 -20.21
CA MET A 28 -5.01 -4.95 -18.88
C MET A 28 -6.17 -4.88 -17.90
N ASP A 29 -6.36 -5.94 -17.11
CA ASP A 29 -7.48 -6.05 -16.17
C ASP A 29 -7.27 -5.21 -14.90
N GLU A 30 -6.01 -5.06 -14.45
CA GLU A 30 -5.65 -4.26 -13.29
C GLU A 30 -4.27 -3.59 -13.47
N CYS A 31 -4.20 -2.30 -13.14
CA CYS A 31 -2.95 -1.56 -12.97
C CYS A 31 -3.16 -0.48 -11.91
N ASP A 32 -2.93 -0.83 -10.64
CA ASP A 32 -3.21 0.05 -9.51
C ASP A 32 -2.24 -0.21 -8.34
N PHE A 33 -2.33 0.60 -7.29
CA PHE A 33 -1.60 0.37 -6.05
C PHE A 33 -2.19 -0.83 -5.29
N GLY A 34 -1.34 -1.75 -4.85
CA GLY A 34 -1.73 -2.80 -3.92
C GLY A 34 -2.09 -2.26 -2.53
N SER A 35 -2.71 -3.10 -1.70
CA SER A 35 -3.08 -2.79 -0.30
C SER A 35 -3.96 -1.55 -0.12
N ARG A 36 -4.92 -1.33 -1.02
CA ARG A 36 -5.93 -0.28 -0.88
C ARG A 36 -6.71 -0.46 0.41
N VAL A 37 -7.02 0.66 1.06
CA VAL A 37 -7.82 0.72 2.28
C VAL A 37 -9.01 1.63 2.10
N TRP A 38 -10.14 1.21 2.64
CA TRP A 38 -11.33 2.03 2.77
C TRP A 38 -11.26 2.77 4.10
N VAL A 39 -11.20 4.09 4.03
CA VAL A 39 -11.27 4.94 5.21
C VAL A 39 -12.73 5.36 5.38
N LEU A 40 -13.35 4.94 6.48
CA LEU A 40 -14.75 5.24 6.79
C LEU A 40 -14.95 6.65 7.36
N ALA A 41 -13.86 7.35 7.67
CA ALA A 41 -13.90 8.76 8.05
C ALA A 41 -13.94 9.63 6.79
N GLU A 42 -14.76 10.66 6.82
CA GLU A 42 -14.77 11.67 5.79
C GLU A 42 -13.49 12.55 5.90
N GLY A 43 -12.88 12.93 4.77
CA GLY A 43 -11.71 13.80 4.74
C GLY A 43 -10.64 13.36 3.74
N ASP A 44 -9.50 14.07 3.74
CA ASP A 44 -8.33 13.69 2.93
C ASP A 44 -7.46 12.67 3.69
N TYR A 45 -7.37 11.46 3.15
CA TYR A 45 -6.62 10.34 3.71
C TYR A 45 -5.87 9.56 2.62
N CYS A 46 -4.76 8.95 3.01
CA CYS A 46 -4.06 7.99 2.16
C CYS A 46 -4.92 6.73 1.94
N GLN A 47 -5.26 6.43 0.69
CA GLN A 47 -6.02 5.22 0.33
C GLN A 47 -5.18 3.95 0.27
N VAL A 48 -3.89 4.02 0.58
CA VAL A 48 -2.95 2.90 0.56
C VAL A 48 -2.25 2.83 1.92
N MET A 49 -2.14 1.63 2.48
CA MET A 49 -1.27 1.38 3.62
C MET A 49 -0.09 0.53 3.20
N LEU A 50 1.08 0.83 3.76
CA LEU A 50 2.28 0.05 3.50
C LEU A 50 2.23 -1.25 4.32
N PRO A 51 2.20 -2.43 3.70
CA PRO A 51 2.28 -3.69 4.44
C PRO A 51 3.64 -3.82 5.14
N PHE A 52 3.64 -4.29 6.38
CA PHE A 52 4.82 -4.65 7.14
C PHE A 52 4.74 -6.12 7.55
N ASN A 53 5.49 -6.97 6.85
CA ASN A 53 5.41 -8.41 7.01
C ASN A 53 6.30 -8.91 8.14
N VAL A 54 5.72 -9.63 9.09
CA VAL A 54 6.44 -10.23 10.23
C VAL A 54 6.26 -11.74 10.22
N ARG A 55 7.38 -12.45 10.17
CA ARG A 55 7.47 -13.90 10.10
C ARG A 55 8.48 -14.37 11.14
N TYR A 56 8.05 -15.14 12.13
CA TYR A 56 8.94 -15.61 13.20
C TYR A 56 8.54 -17.00 13.70
N ARG A 57 9.46 -17.72 14.33
CA ARG A 57 9.16 -18.94 15.08
C ARG A 57 9.06 -18.58 16.55
N LYS A 58 7.97 -18.96 17.21
CA LYS A 58 7.85 -18.76 18.66
C LYS A 58 8.88 -19.61 19.38
N ARG A 59 9.23 -19.17 20.59
CA ARG A 59 10.11 -19.93 21.48
C ARG A 59 9.26 -20.91 22.28
N LYS A 60 9.65 -22.19 22.30
CA LYS A 60 9.08 -23.21 23.17
C LYS A 60 9.55 -22.99 24.61
N LYS A 61 8.90 -23.66 25.57
CA LYS A 61 9.29 -23.64 26.99
C LYS A 61 10.74 -24.10 27.23
N ASN A 62 11.25 -25.01 26.40
CA ASN A 62 12.63 -25.51 26.48
C ASN A 62 13.66 -24.59 25.78
N GLY A 63 13.23 -23.45 25.22
CA GLY A 63 14.10 -22.50 24.54
C GLY A 63 14.28 -22.73 23.03
N ASP A 64 13.90 -23.91 22.52
CA ASP A 64 13.97 -24.21 21.09
C ASP A 64 12.91 -23.46 20.28
N PRO A 65 13.13 -23.20 18.99
CA PRO A 65 12.10 -22.65 18.12
C PRO A 65 10.98 -23.66 17.83
N GLU A 66 9.76 -23.16 17.68
CA GLU A 66 8.65 -23.92 17.09
C GLU A 66 8.96 -24.25 15.62
N GLN A 67 8.50 -25.42 15.16
CA GLN A 67 8.69 -25.85 13.76
C GLN A 67 7.90 -24.95 12.80
N ARG A 68 6.71 -24.51 13.21
CA ARG A 68 5.80 -23.69 12.41
C ARG A 68 6.19 -22.20 12.49
N LEU A 69 6.14 -21.53 11.34
CA LEU A 69 6.21 -20.07 11.25
C LEU A 69 4.89 -19.44 11.75
N THR A 70 5.05 -18.43 12.60
CA THR A 70 3.97 -17.53 13.02
C THR A 70 4.03 -16.26 12.18
N ASN A 71 2.85 -15.84 11.73
CA ASN A 71 2.65 -14.59 11.00
C ASN A 71 2.07 -13.57 11.97
N SER A 72 2.64 -12.37 12.01
CA SER A 72 2.14 -11.25 12.81
C SER A 72 2.23 -9.95 12.03
N ASP A 73 1.73 -9.99 10.79
CA ASP A 73 1.75 -8.86 9.89
C ASP A 73 0.99 -7.67 10.46
N THR A 74 1.47 -6.48 10.12
CA THR A 74 0.79 -5.23 10.38
C THR A 74 0.87 -4.34 9.15
N LYS A 75 0.26 -3.16 9.22
CA LYS A 75 0.32 -2.15 8.17
C LYS A 75 0.65 -0.80 8.79
N ILE A 76 1.38 0.03 8.04
CA ILE A 76 1.74 1.39 8.45
C ILE A 76 0.75 2.35 7.81
N ALA A 77 0.04 3.10 8.64
CA ALA A 77 -0.80 4.20 8.20
C ALA A 77 0.08 5.41 7.80
N ILE A 78 -0.16 5.93 6.61
CA ILE A 78 0.64 7.00 6.03
C ILE A 78 -0.09 8.34 6.26
N ASN A 79 0.52 9.21 7.07
CA ASN A 79 -0.05 10.52 7.42
C ASN A 79 0.45 11.67 6.54
N TYR A 80 1.46 11.44 5.72
CA TYR A 80 2.00 12.41 4.76
C TYR A 80 2.13 11.74 3.40
N CYS A 81 1.75 12.43 2.33
CA CYS A 81 1.90 11.89 0.98
C CYS A 81 3.37 11.53 0.72
N PRO A 82 3.68 10.30 0.30
CA PRO A 82 5.06 9.87 0.06
C PRO A 82 5.69 10.53 -1.17
N PHE A 83 4.88 11.18 -2.02
CA PHE A 83 5.34 11.81 -3.26
C PHE A 83 5.59 13.30 -3.13
N CYS A 84 4.72 14.03 -2.42
CA CYS A 84 4.82 15.50 -2.29
C CYS A 84 5.05 15.98 -0.84
N GLY A 85 4.99 15.10 0.15
CA GLY A 85 5.18 15.46 1.56
C GLY A 85 4.01 16.20 2.20
N THR A 86 2.92 16.50 1.47
CA THR A 86 1.71 17.12 2.05
C THR A 86 1.11 16.21 3.12
N LYS A 87 0.82 16.76 4.29
CA LYS A 87 0.12 16.04 5.36
C LYS A 87 -1.32 15.76 4.93
N PHE A 88 -1.79 14.54 5.13
CA PHE A 88 -3.21 14.22 5.02
C PHE A 88 -3.92 14.87 6.21
N GLU A 89 -4.77 15.87 5.92
CA GLU A 89 -5.41 16.69 6.96
C GLU A 89 -6.56 15.98 7.66
N GLY A 90 -7.03 14.83 7.14
CA GLY A 90 -7.87 13.88 7.86
C GLY A 90 -8.97 14.52 8.71
N LYS A 91 -9.67 15.51 8.14
CA LYS A 91 -10.87 16.13 8.69
C LYS A 91 -11.78 16.43 7.52
N ALA A 92 -12.87 15.72 7.38
CA ALA A 92 -14.05 16.34 6.83
C ALA A 92 -14.83 17.06 7.93
N ALA A 93 -15.69 17.94 7.44
CA ALA A 93 -16.68 18.67 8.22
C ALA A 93 -17.66 17.73 8.93
#